data_AF-A0A0L0FLI1-F1
#
_entry.id   AF-A0A0L0FLI1-F1
#
_cell.length_a   1.000
_cell.length_b   1.000
_cell.length_c   1.000
_cell.angle_alpha   90.00
_cell.angle_beta   90.00
_cell.angle_gamma   90.00
#
_symmetry.space_group_name_H-M   'P 1'
#
loop_
_entity.id
_entity.type
_entity.pdbx_description
1 polymer ?
#
loop_
_entity_poly.entity_id
_entity_poly.type
_entity_poly.pdbx_seq_one_letter_code
_entity_poly.pdbx_strand_id
1 'polypeptide(L)'
;MSNISQYVWWKCANQRKGTHMNRFGPFYLTLMAVPLVMADLTRHILQDSGYWPSPGSSMYRSGCTSHWHILCLSKVGFWFTIVFTYSGFALLVVGTVWASNVVPKIRKAWRRIRRNRNNSSA
;
A
#
# COMPACT_ATOMS: atom_id res chain seq x y z
N MET A 1 -10.51 1.27 -11.36
CA MET A 1 -10.35 1.20 -9.89
C MET A 1 -11.67 1.02 -9.13
N SER A 2 -12.81 1.48 -9.64
CA SER A 2 -14.15 1.34 -9.00
C SER A 2 -14.55 -0.12 -8.68
N ASN A 3 -14.12 -1.08 -9.51
CA ASN A 3 -14.42 -2.51 -9.30
C ASN A 3 -13.83 -3.04 -7.97
N ILE A 4 -12.62 -2.60 -7.61
CA ILE A 4 -11.99 -2.98 -6.34
C ILE A 4 -12.77 -2.36 -5.17
N SER A 5 -13.21 -1.11 -5.30
CA SER A 5 -14.01 -0.42 -4.29
C SER A 5 -15.35 -1.12 -4.04
N GLN A 6 -16.03 -1.54 -5.11
CA GLN A 6 -17.28 -2.29 -5.04
C GLN A 6 -17.08 -3.68 -4.41
N TYR A 7 -16.01 -4.38 -4.78
CA TYR A 7 -15.69 -5.69 -4.22
C TYR A 7 -15.35 -5.61 -2.73
N VAL A 8 -14.57 -4.60 -2.30
CA VAL A 8 -14.24 -4.38 -0.88
C VAL A 8 -15.50 -3.99 -0.09
N TRP A 9 -16.35 -3.11 -0.64
CA TRP A 9 -17.65 -2.78 -0.02
C TRP A 9 -18.49 -4.04 0.17
N TRP A 10 -18.72 -4.82 -0.90
CA TRP A 10 -19.56 -6.03 -0.84
C TRP A 10 -19.04 -7.03 0.20
N LYS A 11 -17.72 -7.20 0.28
CA LYS A 11 -17.06 -8.08 1.23
C LYS A 11 -17.15 -7.58 2.68
N CYS A 12 -17.01 -6.27 2.92
CA CYS A 12 -17.23 -5.63 4.22
C CYS A 12 -18.71 -5.67 4.63
N ALA A 13 -19.64 -5.50 3.69
CA ALA A 13 -21.08 -5.61 3.91
C ALA A 13 -21.50 -7.05 4.27
N ASN A 14 -20.83 -8.07 3.72
CA ASN A 14 -21.14 -9.46 4.03
C ASN A 14 -20.41 -10.02 5.28
N GLN A 15 -19.50 -9.26 5.90
CA GLN A 15 -18.90 -9.61 7.20
C GLN A 15 -19.85 -9.28 8.36
N ARG A 16 -20.48 -10.32 8.94
CA ARG A 16 -21.58 -10.19 9.93
C ARG A 16 -21.16 -9.97 11.39
N LYS A 17 -19.87 -9.88 11.74
CA LYS A 17 -19.43 -9.76 13.16
C LYS A 17 -18.28 -8.78 13.34
N GLY A 18 -18.50 -7.74 14.16
CA GLY A 18 -17.47 -6.81 14.64
C GLY A 18 -17.95 -5.36 14.76
N THR A 19 -17.29 -4.58 15.62
CA THR A 19 -17.46 -3.13 15.78
C THR A 19 -17.17 -2.39 14.46
N HIS A 20 -17.83 -1.24 14.23
CA HIS A 20 -17.74 -0.48 12.98
C HIS A 20 -16.28 -0.22 12.52
N MET A 21 -15.38 0.08 13.45
CA MET A 21 -13.94 0.28 13.21
C MET A 21 -13.19 -0.97 12.77
N ASN A 22 -13.56 -2.16 13.25
CA ASN A 22 -12.95 -3.42 12.85
C ASN A 22 -13.46 -3.91 11.47
N ARG A 23 -14.68 -3.47 11.10
CA ARG A 23 -15.37 -3.85 9.85
C ARG A 23 -14.98 -2.95 8.68
N PHE A 24 -14.89 -1.65 8.89
CA PHE A 24 -14.55 -0.66 7.86
C PHE A 24 -13.10 -0.16 7.92
N GLY A 25 -12.36 -0.46 8.99
CA GLY A 25 -10.92 -0.17 9.10
C GLY A 25 -10.11 -0.53 7.84
N PRO A 26 -10.19 -1.76 7.30
CA PRO A 26 -9.50 -2.10 6.06
C PRO A 26 -9.95 -1.27 4.85
N PHE A 27 -11.24 -0.89 4.77
CA PHE A 27 -11.75 -0.04 3.70
C PHE A 27 -11.11 1.36 3.78
N TYR A 28 -11.12 2.01 4.95
CA TYR A 28 -10.49 3.32 5.14
C TYR A 28 -8.98 3.29 4.88
N LEU A 29 -8.29 2.22 5.31
CA LEU A 29 -6.86 2.03 5.03
C LEU A 29 -6.60 1.96 3.52
N THR A 30 -7.39 1.17 2.78
CA THR A 30 -7.24 1.09 1.32
C THR A 30 -7.65 2.38 0.62
N LEU A 31 -8.68 3.07 1.10
CA LEU A 31 -9.18 4.33 0.53
C LEU A 31 -8.13 5.44 0.66
N MET A 32 -7.47 5.54 1.82
CA MET A 32 -6.38 6.50 2.04
C MET A 32 -5.13 6.12 1.26
N ALA A 33 -4.84 4.83 1.09
CA ALA A 33 -3.64 4.41 0.41
C ALA A 33 -3.67 4.65 -1.12
N VAL A 34 -4.84 4.65 -1.75
CA VAL A 34 -5.01 4.92 -3.19
C VAL A 34 -4.47 6.30 -3.61
N PRO A 35 -4.91 7.43 -3.05
CA PRO A 35 -4.35 8.73 -3.40
C PRO A 35 -2.88 8.84 -3.00
N LEU A 36 -2.46 8.19 -1.91
CA LEU A 36 -1.06 8.21 -1.47
C LEU A 36 -0.10 7.57 -2.50
N VAL A 37 -0.45 6.41 -3.05
CA VAL A 37 0.36 5.76 -4.10
C VAL A 37 0.27 6.50 -5.44
N MET A 38 -0.91 7.06 -5.76
CA MET A 38 -1.10 7.81 -7.02
C MET A 38 -0.41 9.18 -7.02
N ALA A 39 -0.07 9.73 -5.86
CA ALA A 39 0.57 11.03 -5.74
C ALA A 39 1.92 11.09 -6.48
N ASP A 40 2.74 10.04 -6.39
CA ASP A 40 4.04 10.00 -7.09
C ASP A 40 3.86 9.91 -8.61
N LEU A 41 2.92 9.08 -9.09
CA LEU A 41 2.59 8.99 -10.53
C LEU A 41 2.06 10.33 -11.07
N THR A 42 1.25 11.03 -10.27
CA THR A 42 0.66 12.33 -10.63
C THR A 42 1.74 13.39 -10.74
N ARG A 43 2.76 13.38 -9.87
CA ARG A 43 3.92 14.28 -9.98
C ARG A 43 4.65 14.07 -11.31
N HIS A 44 4.86 12.83 -11.74
CA HIS A 44 5.49 12.51 -13.02
C HIS A 44 4.68 13.05 -14.20
N ILE A 45 3.36 12.83 -14.21
CA ILE A 45 2.47 13.35 -15.27
C ILE A 45 2.45 14.88 -15.29
N LEU A 46 2.45 15.54 -14.13
CA LEU A 46 2.49 17.01 -14.03
C LEU A 46 3.83 17.60 -14.52
N GLN A 47 4.93 16.86 -14.39
CA GLN A 47 6.21 17.24 -14.96
C GLN A 47 6.21 17.10 -16.48
N ASP A 48 5.71 15.98 -17.00
CA ASP A 48 5.66 15.70 -18.44
C ASP A 48 4.73 16.66 -19.19
N SER A 49 3.65 17.09 -18.54
CA SER A 49 2.69 18.06 -19.08
C SER A 49 3.12 19.52 -18.93
N GLY A 50 4.27 19.79 -18.30
CA GLY A 50 4.81 21.15 -18.12
C GLY A 50 4.08 22.01 -17.10
N TYR A 51 3.03 21.52 -16.44
CA TYR A 51 2.30 22.24 -15.39
C TYR A 51 3.11 22.37 -14.09
N TRP A 52 4.08 21.49 -13.85
CA TRP A 52 5.02 21.59 -12.73
C TRP A 52 6.48 21.46 -13.19
N PRO A 53 7.09 22.52 -13.74
CA PRO A 53 8.43 22.47 -14.30
C PRO A 53 9.53 22.39 -13.22
N SER A 54 10.69 21.86 -13.63
CA SER A 54 11.95 21.85 -12.86
C SER A 54 12.37 23.29 -12.50
N PRO A 55 12.99 23.58 -11.33
CA PRO A 55 13.63 22.67 -10.36
C PRO A 55 12.76 22.29 -9.14
N GLY A 56 11.53 22.81 -9.04
CA GLY A 56 10.65 22.57 -7.89
C GLY A 56 10.07 21.14 -7.83
N SER A 57 9.96 20.48 -8.97
CA SER A 57 9.50 19.08 -9.09
C SER A 57 10.63 18.08 -9.35
N SER A 58 11.86 18.56 -9.59
CA SER A 58 12.96 17.68 -10.00
C SER A 58 13.31 16.72 -8.87
N MET A 59 13.38 15.43 -9.21
CA MET A 59 13.71 14.38 -8.25
C MET A 59 15.16 14.52 -7.76
N TYR A 60 16.04 15.03 -8.63
CA TYR A 60 17.44 15.28 -8.34
C TYR A 60 17.75 16.78 -8.40
N ARG A 61 18.73 17.21 -7.60
CA ARG A 61 19.23 18.59 -7.60
C ARG A 61 20.09 18.83 -8.85
N SER A 62 19.87 19.94 -9.55
CA SER A 62 20.66 20.32 -10.74
C SER A 62 22.10 20.65 -10.32
N GLY A 63 23.05 19.78 -10.65
CA GLY A 63 24.48 19.94 -10.31
C GLY A 63 25.16 18.71 -9.71
N CYS A 64 24.45 17.62 -9.46
CA CYS A 64 25.08 16.36 -9.05
C CYS A 64 25.43 15.49 -10.25
N THR A 65 26.69 15.10 -10.34
CA THR A 65 27.22 14.10 -11.30
C THR A 65 27.15 12.67 -10.77
N SER A 66 26.87 12.47 -9.48
CA SER A 66 26.79 11.15 -8.85
C SER A 66 25.34 10.71 -8.69
N HIS A 67 24.84 9.97 -9.68
CA HIS A 67 23.47 9.43 -9.75
C HIS A 67 23.13 8.41 -8.64
N TRP A 68 24.14 7.90 -7.93
CA TRP A 68 24.05 6.78 -7.00
C TRP A 68 23.76 7.18 -5.54
N HIS A 69 23.81 8.47 -5.20
CA HIS A 69 23.61 8.93 -3.83
C HIS A 69 22.17 9.40 -3.58
N ILE A 70 21.47 8.71 -2.69
CA ILE A 70 20.23 9.17 -2.01
C ILE A 70 20.34 10.59 -1.41
N LEU A 71 21.56 11.07 -1.18
CA LEU A 71 21.88 12.42 -0.73
C LEU A 71 21.66 13.52 -1.79
N CYS A 72 21.58 13.17 -3.08
CA CYS A 72 21.23 14.12 -4.14
C CYS A 72 19.72 14.14 -4.47
N LEU A 73 18.91 13.44 -3.69
CA LEU A 73 17.46 13.50 -3.83
C LEU A 73 16.97 14.87 -3.33
N SER A 74 16.19 15.56 -4.17
CA SER A 74 15.54 16.81 -3.78
C SER A 74 14.62 16.55 -2.57
N LYS A 75 14.44 17.56 -1.72
CA LYS A 75 13.54 17.45 -0.55
C LYS A 75 12.13 17.01 -0.97
N VAL A 76 11.68 17.44 -2.16
CA VAL A 76 10.38 17.05 -2.73
C VAL A 76 10.36 15.56 -3.09
N GLY A 77 11.43 15.04 -3.68
CA GLY A 77 11.57 13.61 -3.99
C GLY A 77 11.60 12.75 -2.72
N PHE A 78 12.32 13.16 -1.68
CA PHE A 78 12.30 12.42 -0.40
C PHE A 78 10.89 12.34 0.20
N TRP A 79 10.16 13.47 0.26
CA TRP A 79 8.81 13.49 0.82
C TRP A 79 7.79 12.69 -0.03
N PHE A 80 7.79 12.84 -1.36
CA PHE A 80 6.86 12.09 -2.19
C PHE A 80 7.19 10.60 -2.25
N THR A 81 8.46 10.24 -2.46
CA THR A 81 8.83 8.86 -2.73
C THR A 81 8.96 8.01 -1.45
N ILE A 82 9.56 8.56 -0.38
CA ILE A 82 9.74 7.83 0.89
C ILE A 82 8.50 7.92 1.76
N VAL A 83 7.89 9.11 1.90
CA VAL A 83 6.75 9.24 2.82
C VAL A 83 5.47 8.79 2.13
N PHE A 84 5.10 9.37 0.99
CA PHE A 84 3.83 9.06 0.33
C PHE A 84 3.77 7.63 -0.25
N THR A 85 4.80 7.20 -0.98
CA THR A 85 4.77 5.91 -1.67
C THR A 85 4.94 4.72 -0.72
N TYR A 86 5.95 4.73 0.16
CA TYR A 86 6.13 3.61 1.10
C TYR A 86 5.02 3.55 2.15
N SER A 87 4.53 4.68 2.67
CA SER A 87 3.38 4.63 3.58
C SER A 87 2.12 4.16 2.86
N GLY A 88 1.89 4.59 1.61
CA GLY A 88 0.80 4.08 0.77
C GLY A 88 0.88 2.57 0.56
N PHE A 89 2.06 2.04 0.22
CA PHE A 89 2.26 0.59 0.10
C PHE A 89 2.05 -0.15 1.43
N ALA A 90 2.59 0.37 2.53
CA ALA A 90 2.39 -0.24 3.85
C ALA A 90 0.90 -0.27 4.24
N LEU A 91 0.17 0.82 4.01
CA LEU A 91 -1.28 0.92 4.26
C LEU A 91 -2.08 -0.02 3.35
N LEU A 92 -1.70 -0.19 2.08
CA LEU A 92 -2.31 -1.18 1.18
C LEU A 92 -2.06 -2.60 1.67
N VAL A 93 -0.84 -2.94 2.06
CA VAL A 93 -0.49 -4.29 2.54
C VAL A 93 -1.22 -4.59 3.85
N VAL A 94 -1.19 -3.68 4.82
CA VAL A 94 -1.90 -3.84 6.10
C VAL A 94 -3.40 -3.91 5.87
N GLY A 95 -3.97 -3.02 5.05
CA GLY A 95 -5.39 -3.00 4.71
C GLY A 95 -5.87 -4.29 4.02
N THR A 96 -5.08 -4.84 3.08
CA THR A 96 -5.42 -6.07 2.37
C THR A 96 -5.29 -7.33 3.24
N VAL A 97 -4.25 -7.42 4.06
CA VAL A 97 -4.08 -8.52 5.03
C VAL A 97 -5.19 -8.50 6.08
N TRP A 98 -5.59 -7.31 6.54
CA TRP A 98 -6.71 -7.14 7.46
C TRP A 98 -8.04 -7.51 6.80
N ALA A 99 -8.32 -7.01 5.59
CA ALA A 99 -9.56 -7.29 4.86
C ALA A 99 -9.79 -8.79 4.63
N SER A 100 -8.70 -9.53 4.43
CA SER A 100 -8.75 -10.93 4.03
C SER A 100 -8.88 -11.92 5.20
N ASN A 101 -8.80 -11.45 6.45
CA ASN A 101 -8.72 -12.30 7.65
C ASN A 101 -7.70 -13.44 7.43
N VAL A 102 -6.57 -13.13 6.79
CA VAL A 102 -5.58 -14.13 6.35
C VAL A 102 -4.89 -14.79 7.53
N VAL A 103 -4.66 -14.07 8.62
CA VAL A 103 -4.00 -14.58 9.83
C VAL A 103 -4.70 -15.81 10.43
N PRO A 104 -6.01 -15.79 10.73
CA PRO A 104 -6.70 -16.98 11.24
C PRO A 104 -6.79 -18.11 10.20
N LYS A 105 -6.83 -17.80 8.89
CA LYS A 105 -6.82 -18.82 7.82
C LYS A 105 -5.49 -19.54 7.74
N ILE A 106 -4.37 -18.81 7.74
CA ILE A 106 -3.02 -19.37 7.77
C ILE A 106 -2.84 -20.19 9.04
N ARG A 107 -3.25 -19.68 10.21
CA ARG A 107 -3.13 -20.42 11.47
C ARG A 107 -3.96 -21.71 11.49
N LYS A 108 -5.09 -21.78 10.79
CA LYS A 108 -5.88 -23.02 10.61
C LYS A 108 -5.19 -23.97 9.64
N ALA A 109 -4.70 -23.47 8.51
CA ALA A 109 -3.96 -24.27 7.53
C ALA A 109 -2.70 -24.89 8.13
N TRP A 110 -1.92 -24.10 8.87
CA TRP A 110 -0.68 -24.54 9.53
C TRP A 110 -0.94 -25.62 10.60
N ARG A 111 -2.03 -25.49 11.36
CA ARG A 111 -2.47 -26.53 12.31
C ARG A 111 -2.85 -27.84 11.61
N ARG A 112 -3.50 -27.79 10.45
CA ARG A 112 -3.83 -28.99 9.64
C ARG A 112 -2.57 -29.70 9.15
N ILE A 113 -1.62 -28.95 8.59
CA ILE A 113 -0.33 -29.49 8.12
C ILE A 113 0.43 -30.15 9.27
N ARG A 114 0.52 -29.49 10.43
CA ARG A 114 1.21 -30.03 11.61
C ARG A 114 0.56 -31.31 12.13
N ARG A 115 -0.77 -31.42 12.08
CA ARG A 115 -1.51 -32.62 12.50
C ARG A 115 -1.34 -33.78 11.52
N ASN A 116 -1.37 -33.51 10.20
CA ASN A 116 -1.11 -34.54 9.19
C ASN A 116 0.32 -35.08 9.29
N ARG A 117 1.32 -34.23 9.54
CA ARG A 117 2.71 -34.68 9.73
C ARG A 117 2.85 -35.68 10.87
N ASN A 118 2.13 -35.50 11.97
CA ASN A 118 2.18 -36.43 13.10
C ASN A 118 1.48 -37.77 12.80
N ASN A 119 0.43 -37.78 11.98
CA ASN A 119 -0.27 -39.01 11.61
C ASN A 119 0.47 -39.86 10.57
N SER A 120 1.39 -39.27 9.79
CA SER A 120 2.23 -40.01 8.82
C SER A 120 3.47 -40.65 9.44
N SER A 121 3.72 -40.45 10.74
CA SER A 121 4.86 -41.00 11.48
C SER A 121 4.46 -42.03 12.54
N ALA A 122 3.18 -42.42 12.56
CA ALA A 122 2.61 -43.49 13.37
C ALA A 122 2.07 -44.58 12.44
#